data_AF-A0A2T2TRI1-F1
#
_entry.id   AF-A0A2T2TRI1-F1
#
_cell.length_a   1.000
_cell.length_b   1.000
_cell.length_c   1.000
_cell.angle_alpha   90.00
_cell.angle_beta   90.00
_cell.angle_gamma   90.00
#
_symmetry.space_group_name_H-M   'P 1'
#
loop_
_entity.id
_entity.type
_entity.pdbx_description
1 polymer ?
#
loop_
_entity_poly.entity_id
_entity_poly.type
_entity_poly.pdbx_seq_one_letter_code
_entity_poly.pdbx_strand_id
1 'polypeptide(L)' 'MATDRIQSAPRAVRRFIGPSGRAFRNEAGDLVILSADEMREERFDFNDPSPHDHPHMHVIDYKQIKTNKIPDPNR' A
#
# COMPACT_ATOMS: atom_id res chain seq x y z
N MET A 1 -2.48 -19.02 17.74
CA MET A 1 -2.16 -17.70 18.32
C MET A 1 -1.30 -16.85 17.39
N ALA A 2 -0.07 -17.23 17.01
CA ALA A 2 0.72 -16.45 16.02
C ALA A 2 0.28 -16.69 14.56
N THR A 3 -0.13 -17.93 14.25
CA THR A 3 -0.62 -18.36 12.93
C THR A 3 -1.85 -17.57 12.46
N ASP A 4 -2.75 -17.23 13.37
CA ASP A 4 -4.01 -16.52 13.03
C ASP A 4 -3.75 -15.09 12.55
N ARG A 5 -2.79 -14.40 13.17
CA ARG A 5 -2.43 -13.02 12.79
C ARG A 5 -1.75 -12.96 11.42
N ILE A 6 -0.83 -13.86 11.14
CA ILE A 6 -0.16 -13.96 9.84
C ILE A 6 -1.20 -14.24 8.73
N GLN A 7 -2.17 -15.12 8.99
CA GLN A 7 -3.25 -15.38 8.02
C GLN A 7 -4.27 -14.23 7.90
N SER A 8 -4.31 -13.30 8.86
CA SER A 8 -5.22 -12.16 8.84
C SER A 8 -4.70 -11.02 7.97
N ALA A 9 -3.38 -10.82 7.89
CA ALA A 9 -2.78 -9.73 7.15
C ALA A 9 -3.09 -9.77 5.63
N PRO A 10 -2.88 -10.88 4.88
CA PRO A 10 -3.26 -10.94 3.47
C PRO A 10 -4.75 -10.69 3.22
N ARG A 11 -5.61 -11.04 4.19
CA ARG A 11 -7.05 -10.77 4.11
C ARG A 11 -7.36 -9.29 4.29
N ALA A 12 -6.65 -8.60 5.18
CA ALA A 12 -6.77 -7.16 5.36
C ALA A 12 -6.33 -6.43 4.09
N VAL A 13 -5.16 -6.76 3.54
CA VAL A 13 -4.65 -6.19 2.28
C VAL A 13 -5.67 -6.37 1.16
N ARG A 14 -6.18 -7.59 0.97
CA ARG A 14 -7.17 -7.86 -0.08
C ARG A 14 -8.48 -7.08 0.10
N ARG A 15 -8.91 -6.85 1.34
CA ARG A 15 -10.11 -6.05 1.64
C ARG A 15 -9.88 -4.58 1.33
N PHE A 16 -8.71 -4.05 1.67
CA PHE A 16 -8.35 -2.67 1.42
C PHE A 16 -8.18 -2.43 -0.08
N ILE A 17 -7.31 -3.17 -0.76
CA ILE A 17 -7.00 -3.00 -2.20
C ILE A 17 -8.20 -3.34 -3.10
N GLY A 18 -9.04 -4.30 -2.70
CA GLY A 18 -10.19 -4.76 -3.48
C GLY A 18 -9.81 -5.75 -4.59
N PRO A 19 -10.82 -6.21 -5.38
CA PRO A 19 -10.59 -7.14 -6.47
C PRO A 19 -9.77 -6.50 -7.59
N SER A 20 -9.02 -7.32 -8.33
CA SER A 20 -8.25 -6.91 -9.51
C SER A 20 -7.13 -5.89 -9.26
N GLY A 21 -6.73 -5.69 -8.00
CA GLY A 21 -5.50 -4.97 -7.69
C GLY A 21 -4.27 -5.69 -8.23
N ARG A 22 -3.20 -4.93 -8.47
CA ARG A 22 -1.93 -5.42 -8.98
C ARG A 22 -0.82 -5.26 -7.94
N ALA A 23 0.09 -6.23 -7.91
CA ALA A 23 1.30 -6.17 -7.10
C ALA A 23 2.53 -6.11 -8.02
N PHE A 24 3.48 -5.24 -7.69
CA PHE A 24 4.71 -5.06 -8.45
C PHE A 24 5.85 -4.59 -7.54
N ARG A 25 7.07 -4.51 -8.08
CA ARG A 25 8.23 -3.94 -7.38
C ARG A 25 8.52 -2.55 -7.90
N ASN A 26 8.80 -1.59 -7.02
CA ASN A 26 9.32 -0.28 -7.43
C ASN A 26 10.81 -0.41 -7.82
N GLU A 27 11.45 0.71 -8.18
CA GLU A 27 12.86 0.75 -8.57
C GLU A 27 13.81 0.30 -7.45
N ALA A 28 13.46 0.57 -6.18
CA ALA A 28 14.20 0.12 -5.00
C ALA A 28 13.96 -1.38 -4.68
N GLY A 29 13.07 -2.06 -5.40
CA GLY A 29 12.71 -3.47 -5.16
C GLY A 29 11.68 -3.68 -4.06
N ASP A 30 11.08 -2.62 -3.54
CA ASP A 30 10.03 -2.66 -2.52
C ASP A 30 8.70 -3.15 -3.11
N LEU A 31 7.90 -3.82 -2.29
CA LEU A 31 6.60 -4.32 -2.72
C LEU A 31 5.59 -3.18 -2.73
N VAL A 32 4.92 -2.99 -3.87
CA VAL A 32 3.78 -2.08 -4.03
C VAL A 32 2.57 -2.89 -4.42
N ILE A 33 1.44 -2.67 -3.76
CA ILE A 33 0.14 -3.25 -4.07
C ILE A 33 -0.83 -2.10 -4.32
N LEU A 34 -1.41 -2.07 -5.51
CA LEU A 34 -2.24 -0.97 -5.98
C LEU A 34 -3.61 -1.48 -6.42
N SER A 35 -4.67 -0.79 -6.01
CA SER A 35 -6.04 -1.08 -6.47
C SER A 35 -6.21 -0.86 -7.98
N ALA A 36 -7.24 -1.47 -8.56
CA ALA A 36 -7.51 -1.37 -9.99
C ALA A 36 -7.82 0.06 -10.46
N ASP A 37 -8.42 0.88 -9.59
CA ASP A 37 -8.70 2.31 -9.81
C ASP A 37 -7.49 3.21 -9.47
N GLU A 38 -6.38 2.61 -9.01
CA GLU A 38 -5.17 3.28 -8.54
C GLU A 38 -5.37 4.25 -7.37
N MET A 39 -6.52 4.19 -6.66
CA MET A 39 -6.86 5.08 -5.56
C MET A 39 -6.49 4.55 -4.18
N ARG A 40 -6.00 3.31 -4.07
CA ARG A 40 -5.54 2.69 -2.83
C ARG A 40 -4.21 1.99 -3.05
N GLU A 41 -3.24 2.29 -2.21
CA GLU A 41 -1.89 1.74 -2.28
C GLU A 41 -1.45 1.21 -0.91
N GLU A 42 -0.88 0.01 -0.90
CA GLU A 42 -0.05 -0.46 0.20
C GLU A 42 1.38 -0.62 -0.32
N ARG A 43 2.33 0.00 0.38
CA ARG A 43 3.74 0.02 -0.02
C ARG A 43 4.64 -0.38 1.15
N PHE A 44 5.60 -1.26 0.90
CA PHE A 44 6.53 -1.79 1.91
C PHE A 44 7.92 -1.24 1.65
N ASP A 45 8.23 -0.06 2.17
CA ASP A 45 9.50 0.64 1.99
C ASP A 45 10.56 0.05 2.92
N PHE A 46 11.12 -1.10 2.53
CA PHE A 46 12.09 -1.85 3.33
C PHE A 46 13.51 -1.74 2.78
N ASN A 47 13.66 -1.54 1.47
CA ASN A 47 14.95 -1.36 0.82
C ASN A 47 15.37 0.11 0.77
N ASP A 48 14.43 1.03 0.49
CA ASP A 48 14.65 2.48 0.57
C ASP A 48 13.53 3.17 1.37
N PRO A 49 13.70 3.38 2.69
CA PRO A 49 12.69 3.97 3.55
C PRO A 49 12.62 5.51 3.48
N SER A 50 13.40 6.18 2.63
CA SER A 50 13.43 7.64 2.56
C SER A 50 12.03 8.23 2.31
N PRO A 51 11.62 9.29 3.04
CA PRO A 51 12.41 10.16 3.93
C PRO A 51 12.49 9.69 5.39
N HIS A 52 11.95 8.52 5.72
CA HIS A 52 12.05 7.94 7.05
C HIS A 52 13.41 7.27 7.26
N ASP A 53 13.80 7.08 8.51
CA ASP A 53 15.09 6.51 8.91
C ASP A 53 15.05 4.99 9.16
N HIS A 54 13.87 4.37 9.04
CA HIS A 54 13.68 2.94 9.26
C HIS A 54 12.70 2.31 8.26
N PRO A 55 12.87 1.01 7.94
CA PRO A 55 11.89 0.23 7.17
C PRO A 55 10.48 0.38 7.74
N HIS A 56 9.50 0.65 6.89
CA HIS A 56 8.11 0.80 7.31
C HIS A 56 7.16 0.52 6.14
N MET A 57 5.86 0.59 6.42
CA MET A 57 4.81 0.36 5.44
C MET A 57 3.92 1.60 5.36
N HIS A 58 3.52 1.97 4.16
CA HIS A 58 2.48 2.95 3.92
C HIS A 58 1.18 2.25 3.54
N VAL A 59 0.08 2.75 4.08
CA VAL A 59 -1.29 2.47 3.62
C VAL A 59 -1.84 3.82 3.20
N ILE A 60 -2.15 3.99 1.92
CA ILE A 60 -2.49 5.29 1.34
C ILE A 60 -3.85 5.18 0.65
N ASP A 61 -4.82 5.95 1.13
CA ASP A 61 -6.03 6.30 0.38
C ASP A 61 -5.74 7.59 -0.40
N TYR A 62 -6.02 7.60 -1.70
CA TYR A 62 -5.90 8.79 -2.52
C TYR A 62 -7.27 9.46 -2.72
N LYS A 63 -7.23 10.75 -3.03
CA LYS A 63 -8.35 11.50 -3.58
C LYS A 63 -7.96 12.14 -4.90
N GLN A 64 -8.93 12.13 -5.83
CA GLN A 64 -8.79 12.83 -7.09
C GLN A 64 -9.14 14.31 -6.89
N ILE A 65 -8.18 15.20 -7.14
CA ILE A 65 -8.39 16.64 -7.16
C ILE A 65 -8.02 17.14 -8.55
N LYS A 66 -9.05 17.48 -9.34
CA LYS A 66 -8.91 17.79 -10.77
C LYS A 66 -8.25 16.63 -11.51
N THR A 67 -7.09 16.87 -12.14
CA THR A 67 -6.30 15.86 -12.85
C THR A 67 -5.29 15.14 -11.96
N ASN A 68 -5.12 15.59 -10.70
CA ASN A 68 -4.08 15.07 -9.82
C ASN A 68 -4.64 14.05 -8.82
N LYS A 69 -3.82 13.05 -8.53
CA LYS A 69 -4.04 12.09 -7.45
C LYS A 69 -3.20 12.50 -6.24
N ILE A 70 -3.83 12.72 -5.08
CA ILE A 70 -3.16 13.24 -3.87
C ILE A 70 -3.53 12.35 -2.68
N PRO A 71 -2.58 12.00 -1.77
CA PRO A 71 -2.90 11.28 -0.54
C PRO A 71 -4.00 12.01 0.25
N ASP A 72 -5.00 11.29 0.75
CA ASP A 72 -6.05 11.87 1.58
C ASP A 72 -5.61 11.88 3.05
N PRO A 73 -5.33 13.05 3.66
CA PRO A 73 -4.82 13.13 5.03
C PRO A 73 -5.84 12.74 6.11
N ASN A 74 -7.10 12.49 5.73
CA ASN A 74 -8.19 12.15 6.65
C ASN A 74 -8.42 10.63 6.76
N ARG A 75 -7.55 9.82 6.16
CA ARG A 75 -7.58 8.35 6.23
C ARG A 75 -6.21 7.75 6.44
#